data_AF-A0A7S1XUB5-F1
#
_entry.id   AF-A0A7S1XUB5-F1
#
_cell.length_a   1.000
_cell.length_b   1.000
_cell.length_c   1.000
_cell.angle_alpha   90.00
_cell.angle_beta   90.00
_cell.angle_gamma   90.00
#
_symmetry.space_group_name_H-M   'P 1'
#
loop_
_entity.id
_entity.type
_entity.pdbx_description
1 polymer ?
#
loop_
_entity_poly.entity_id
_entity_poly.type
_entity_poly.pdbx_seq_one_letter_code
_entity_poly.pdbx_strand_id
1 'polypeptide(L)'
;AGAARARAGGGGGARRLGMSAPPGPSSPWAEGGPTIGFIGVGTINAAVIRGLLTVPGGEVPTSPLVLSPRGAEKAAALAAEFPGRVSVAGANQEVLDACDWVVIAVLGAKAREILSPLEFDEEKHYVVSLCAGVGADEVADICGLDPSVVAVAIPLPPVADHACPTLVSGAYALGAAAIFKKLGGAVCVDNPDEMTKLIAITCVMGDFYARLEALHAWLVEGGVAPQTATDYVGAITHTMALDSKAGGPERFTELVAEQTPGGMNERALAELRKAGHYENFACVLDFILAALEGREPPADLTWTKPATGPAGAAAKPAWALPLGVGVGLGLVLGLLLGRR
;
A
#
# COMPACT_ATOMS: atom_id res chain seq x y z
N ALA A 1 -18.07 35.84 -34.60
CA ALA A 1 -16.60 35.93 -34.50
C ALA A 1 -16.23 36.24 -33.06
N GLY A 2 -15.36 35.55 -32.33
CA GLY A 2 -14.65 34.30 -32.52
C GLY A 2 -14.43 33.71 -31.12
N ALA A 3 -14.54 32.39 -30.97
CA ALA A 3 -13.40 31.47 -30.91
C ALA A 3 -13.03 31.10 -29.47
N ALA A 4 -13.09 29.80 -29.23
CA ALA A 4 -12.89 29.10 -27.98
C ALA A 4 -11.46 29.22 -27.42
N ARG A 5 -11.33 29.03 -26.11
CA ARG A 5 -10.15 28.42 -25.50
C ARG A 5 -10.58 27.37 -24.47
N ALA A 6 -10.54 26.12 -24.93
CA ALA A 6 -10.47 24.95 -24.05
C ALA A 6 -9.18 25.05 -23.22
N ARG A 7 -9.30 24.94 -21.89
CA ARG A 7 -8.15 24.70 -21.02
C ARG A 7 -7.94 23.19 -20.94
N ALA A 8 -6.98 22.71 -21.74
CA ALA A 8 -6.23 21.51 -21.42
C ALA A 8 -5.27 21.83 -20.27
N GLY A 9 -5.34 21.06 -19.19
CA GLY A 9 -4.29 20.93 -18.18
C GLY A 9 -4.36 19.46 -17.76
N GLY A 10 -3.47 18.59 -18.21
CA GLY A 10 -2.02 18.72 -18.09
C GLY A 10 -1.60 17.76 -16.98
N GLY A 11 -1.82 16.46 -17.20
CA GLY A 11 -1.45 15.41 -16.26
C GLY A 11 0.05 15.48 -15.99
N GLY A 12 0.41 15.68 -14.72
CA GLY A 12 1.79 15.63 -14.25
C GLY A 12 2.36 14.24 -14.46
N GLY A 13 3.01 14.03 -15.59
CA GLY A 13 3.77 12.84 -15.87
C GLY A 13 4.99 12.80 -14.96
N ALA A 14 5.07 11.75 -14.13
CA ALA A 14 6.34 11.21 -13.69
C ALA A 14 7.30 11.16 -14.89
N ARG A 15 8.57 11.51 -14.68
CA ARG A 15 9.63 11.50 -15.69
C ARG A 15 9.45 10.32 -16.66
N ARG A 16 9.39 10.61 -17.97
CA ARG A 16 9.42 9.58 -19.00
C ARG A 16 10.70 8.79 -18.83
N LEU A 17 10.53 7.55 -18.40
CA LEU A 17 11.54 6.51 -18.39
C LEU A 17 12.10 6.36 -19.82
N GLY A 18 13.42 6.27 -19.92
CA GLY A 18 14.09 5.65 -21.06
C GLY A 18 13.95 4.12 -21.01
N MET A 19 12.82 3.62 -20.53
CA MET A 19 12.48 2.20 -20.51
C MET A 19 11.64 1.93 -21.75
N SER A 20 12.11 1.01 -22.59
CA SER A 20 11.27 0.36 -23.60
C SER A 20 10.00 -0.17 -22.92
N ALA A 21 8.91 -0.33 -23.70
CA ALA A 21 7.73 -1.03 -23.21
C ALA A 21 8.17 -2.34 -22.53
N PRO A 22 7.59 -2.71 -21.37
CA PRO A 22 8.01 -3.91 -20.68
C PRO A 22 7.89 -5.10 -21.65
N PRO A 23 8.90 -5.99 -21.72
CA PRO A 23 8.75 -7.23 -22.45
C PRO A 23 7.59 -8.00 -21.81
N GLY A 24 6.66 -8.51 -22.62
CA GLY A 24 5.57 -9.36 -22.13
C GLY A 24 4.18 -9.06 -22.68
N PRO A 25 3.17 -9.83 -22.22
CA PRO A 25 1.84 -9.83 -22.83
C PRO A 25 1.14 -8.49 -22.66
N SER A 26 0.11 -8.28 -23.48
CA SER A 26 -0.79 -7.14 -23.37
C SER A 26 -1.31 -6.97 -21.95
N SER A 27 -1.68 -5.74 -21.60
CA SER A 27 -2.37 -5.38 -20.36
C SER A 27 -3.35 -6.49 -19.88
N PRO A 28 -3.37 -6.84 -18.57
CA PRO A 28 -4.28 -7.86 -18.01
C PRO A 28 -5.77 -7.50 -18.17
N TRP A 29 -6.05 -6.28 -18.63
CA TRP A 29 -7.37 -5.71 -18.85
C TRP A 29 -7.85 -5.80 -20.31
N ALA A 30 -7.00 -6.24 -21.23
CA ALA A 30 -7.37 -6.40 -22.64
C ALA A 30 -8.22 -7.65 -22.86
N GLU A 31 -9.11 -7.63 -23.87
CA GLU A 31 -9.82 -8.83 -24.31
C GLU A 31 -8.80 -9.86 -24.81
N GLY A 32 -8.87 -11.10 -24.31
CA GLY A 32 -7.84 -12.11 -24.56
C GLY A 32 -6.50 -11.83 -23.86
N GLY A 33 -6.51 -10.97 -22.83
CA GLY A 33 -5.35 -10.70 -21.98
C GLY A 33 -4.88 -11.92 -21.19
N PRO A 34 -3.71 -11.82 -20.52
CA PRO A 34 -3.06 -12.93 -19.83
C PRO A 34 -3.96 -13.56 -18.76
N THR A 35 -3.84 -14.87 -18.58
CA THR A 35 -4.46 -15.57 -17.44
C THR A 35 -3.69 -15.28 -16.15
N ILE A 36 -4.42 -15.00 -15.06
CA ILE A 36 -3.82 -14.57 -13.79
C ILE A 36 -4.04 -15.63 -12.72
N GLY A 37 -2.93 -16.05 -12.11
CA GLY A 37 -2.86 -17.02 -11.03
C GLY A 37 -2.41 -16.39 -9.72
N PHE A 38 -2.88 -16.94 -8.61
CA PHE A 38 -2.53 -16.49 -7.26
C PHE A 38 -1.96 -17.62 -6.41
N ILE A 39 -0.72 -17.46 -5.96
CA ILE A 39 -0.07 -18.36 -5.01
C ILE A 39 -0.15 -17.75 -3.61
N GLY A 40 -0.86 -18.44 -2.70
CA GLY A 40 -1.15 -17.98 -1.34
C GLY A 40 -2.38 -17.07 -1.27
N VAL A 41 -3.53 -17.60 -0.84
CA VAL A 41 -4.78 -16.82 -0.73
C VAL A 41 -4.94 -16.24 0.68
N GLY A 42 -3.99 -15.38 1.05
CA GLY A 42 -4.02 -14.62 2.30
C GLY A 42 -4.95 -13.41 2.26
N THR A 43 -4.88 -12.55 3.27
CA THR A 43 -5.69 -11.31 3.32
C THR A 43 -5.40 -10.38 2.14
N ILE A 44 -4.13 -10.19 1.78
CA ILE A 44 -3.75 -9.29 0.69
C ILE A 44 -4.20 -9.82 -0.67
N ASN A 45 -3.88 -11.08 -1.02
CA ASN A 45 -4.35 -11.65 -2.29
C ASN A 45 -5.88 -11.68 -2.36
N ALA A 46 -6.59 -11.98 -1.27
CA ALA A 46 -8.05 -11.88 -1.26
C ALA A 46 -8.57 -10.46 -1.51
N ALA A 47 -7.87 -9.43 -1.02
CA ALA A 47 -8.21 -8.03 -1.31
C ALA A 47 -7.91 -7.66 -2.77
N VAL A 48 -6.76 -8.08 -3.31
CA VAL A 48 -6.39 -7.85 -4.72
C VAL A 48 -7.39 -8.53 -5.65
N ILE A 49 -7.76 -9.79 -5.38
CA ILE A 49 -8.75 -10.54 -6.16
C ILE A 49 -10.10 -9.83 -6.15
N ARG A 50 -10.58 -9.38 -4.98
CA ARG A 50 -11.82 -8.58 -4.91
C ARG A 50 -11.71 -7.33 -5.76
N GLY A 51 -10.66 -6.54 -5.55
CA GLY A 51 -10.44 -5.30 -6.30
C GLY A 51 -10.43 -5.53 -7.81
N LEU A 52 -9.76 -6.59 -8.29
CA LEU A 52 -9.71 -6.99 -9.70
C LEU A 52 -11.08 -7.33 -10.28
N LEU A 53 -11.94 -7.98 -9.50
CA LEU A 53 -13.25 -8.47 -9.94
C LEU A 53 -14.37 -7.44 -9.74
N THR A 54 -14.11 -6.35 -9.01
CA THR A 54 -15.08 -5.28 -8.72
C THR A 54 -14.73 -3.95 -9.38
N VAL A 55 -13.73 -3.92 -10.28
CA VAL A 55 -13.34 -2.69 -11.00
C VAL A 55 -14.58 -2.02 -11.64
N PRO A 56 -14.84 -0.74 -11.35
CA PRO A 56 -15.96 -0.01 -11.93
C PRO A 56 -15.91 0.02 -13.46
N GLY A 57 -17.07 -0.10 -14.11
CA GLY A 57 -17.17 -0.08 -15.57
C GLY A 57 -16.98 -1.43 -16.26
N GLY A 58 -16.78 -2.51 -15.49
CA GLY A 58 -16.75 -3.89 -16.03
C GLY A 58 -15.45 -4.25 -16.76
N GLU A 59 -14.40 -3.43 -16.63
CA GLU A 59 -13.05 -3.74 -17.10
C GLU A 59 -12.38 -4.74 -16.14
N VAL A 60 -12.87 -5.98 -16.18
CA VAL A 60 -12.41 -7.09 -15.34
C VAL A 60 -11.72 -8.15 -16.22
N PRO A 61 -10.75 -8.93 -15.69
CA PRO A 61 -10.09 -9.97 -16.48
C PRO A 61 -11.10 -10.94 -17.11
N THR A 62 -10.96 -11.20 -18.42
CA THR A 62 -11.94 -12.00 -19.18
C THR A 62 -11.91 -13.48 -18.78
N SER A 63 -10.72 -13.98 -18.44
CA SER A 63 -10.52 -15.35 -17.97
C SER A 63 -10.75 -15.44 -16.45
N PRO A 64 -11.23 -16.58 -15.93
CA PRO A 64 -11.29 -16.81 -14.49
C PRO A 64 -9.90 -16.71 -13.85
N LEU A 65 -9.83 -16.16 -12.64
CA LEU A 65 -8.61 -16.13 -11.83
C LEU A 65 -8.36 -17.51 -11.21
N VAL A 66 -7.14 -18.01 -11.29
CA VAL A 66 -6.78 -19.35 -10.77
C VAL A 66 -6.10 -19.22 -9.41
N LEU A 67 -6.68 -19.80 -8.38
CA LEU A 67 -6.19 -19.67 -7.01
C LEU A 67 -5.54 -20.96 -6.53
N SER A 68 -4.39 -20.84 -5.87
CA SER A 68 -3.81 -21.97 -5.14
C SER A 68 -4.73 -22.45 -4.01
N PRO A 69 -4.67 -23.74 -3.63
CA PRO A 69 -5.56 -24.32 -2.61
C PRO A 69 -5.22 -23.87 -1.17
N ARG A 70 -4.02 -23.29 -0.94
CA ARG A 70 -3.59 -22.84 0.39
C ARG A 70 -4.31 -21.55 0.77
N GLY A 71 -5.07 -21.60 1.87
CA GLY A 71 -6.07 -20.58 2.22
C GLY A 71 -7.49 -20.96 1.84
N ALA A 72 -7.81 -22.27 1.85
CA ALA A 72 -9.04 -22.86 1.35
C ALA A 72 -10.33 -22.14 1.76
N GLU A 73 -10.45 -21.68 3.01
CA GLU A 73 -11.62 -20.93 3.46
C GLU A 73 -11.81 -19.62 2.68
N LYS A 74 -10.75 -18.83 2.52
CA LYS A 74 -10.79 -17.58 1.75
C LYS A 74 -10.96 -17.84 0.26
N ALA A 75 -10.30 -18.86 -0.28
CA ALA A 75 -10.45 -19.25 -1.68
C ALA A 75 -11.89 -19.70 -1.99
N ALA A 76 -12.49 -20.52 -1.12
CA ALA A 76 -13.88 -20.95 -1.23
C ALA A 76 -14.87 -19.79 -1.08
N ALA A 77 -14.61 -18.88 -0.13
CA ALA A 77 -15.41 -17.67 0.03
C ALA A 77 -15.37 -16.79 -1.23
N LEU A 78 -14.19 -16.59 -1.84
CA LEU A 78 -14.04 -15.86 -3.11
C LEU A 78 -14.74 -16.56 -4.27
N ALA A 79 -14.65 -17.88 -4.37
CA ALA A 79 -15.35 -18.64 -5.41
C ALA A 79 -16.88 -18.56 -5.28
N ALA A 80 -17.39 -18.52 -4.05
CA ALA A 80 -18.81 -18.32 -3.77
C ALA A 80 -19.27 -16.87 -4.01
N GLU A 81 -18.42 -15.89 -3.67
CA GLU A 81 -18.66 -14.46 -3.87
C GLU A 81 -18.64 -14.07 -5.36
N PHE A 82 -17.80 -14.73 -6.17
CA PHE A 82 -17.65 -14.46 -7.60
C PHE A 82 -17.79 -15.74 -8.46
N PRO A 83 -19.00 -16.31 -8.59
CA PRO A 83 -19.23 -17.55 -9.33
C PRO A 83 -18.78 -17.45 -10.79
N GLY A 84 -18.01 -18.44 -11.25
CA GLY A 84 -17.50 -18.52 -12.63
C GLY A 84 -16.35 -17.55 -12.95
N ARG A 85 -15.93 -16.71 -12.00
CA ARG A 85 -14.81 -15.77 -12.16
C ARG A 85 -13.54 -16.21 -11.44
N VAL A 86 -13.65 -17.23 -10.60
CA VAL A 86 -12.56 -17.78 -9.79
C VAL A 86 -12.60 -19.30 -9.90
N SER A 87 -11.44 -19.92 -10.09
CA SER A 87 -11.23 -21.36 -9.96
C SER A 87 -10.18 -21.63 -8.88
N VAL A 88 -10.31 -22.76 -8.18
CA VAL A 88 -9.33 -23.19 -7.17
C VAL A 88 -8.62 -24.43 -7.72
N ALA A 89 -7.31 -24.33 -7.89
CA ALA A 89 -6.46 -25.41 -8.38
C ALA A 89 -6.16 -26.44 -7.28
N GLY A 90 -5.74 -27.65 -7.66
CA GLY A 90 -5.37 -28.74 -6.75
C GLY A 90 -4.00 -28.56 -6.11
N ALA A 91 -3.10 -27.81 -6.75
CA ALA A 91 -1.74 -27.53 -6.26
C ALA A 91 -1.24 -26.16 -6.73
N ASN A 92 -0.12 -25.68 -6.15
CA ASN A 92 0.54 -24.46 -6.61
C ASN A 92 1.05 -24.59 -8.06
N GLN A 93 1.57 -25.77 -8.44
CA GLN A 93 2.07 -26.00 -9.80
C GLN A 93 0.94 -25.87 -10.84
N GLU A 94 -0.25 -26.39 -10.55
CA GLU A 94 -1.41 -26.24 -11.44
C GLU A 94 -1.80 -24.77 -11.69
N VAL A 95 -1.50 -23.87 -10.76
CA VAL A 95 -1.67 -22.42 -10.98
C VAL A 95 -0.68 -21.91 -12.02
N LEU A 96 0.59 -22.28 -11.90
CA LEU A 96 1.65 -21.90 -12.86
C LEU A 96 1.37 -22.46 -14.26
N ASP A 97 0.95 -23.73 -14.33
CA ASP A 97 0.67 -24.41 -15.58
C ASP A 97 -0.49 -23.74 -16.34
N ALA A 98 -1.46 -23.17 -15.62
CA ALA A 98 -2.64 -22.53 -16.21
C ALA A 98 -2.49 -21.01 -16.47
N CYS A 99 -1.47 -20.36 -15.90
CA CYS A 99 -1.39 -18.89 -15.86
C CYS A 99 -0.14 -18.31 -16.53
N ASP A 100 -0.29 -17.11 -17.09
CA ASP A 100 0.81 -16.30 -17.61
C ASP A 100 1.33 -15.35 -16.52
N TRP A 101 0.42 -14.74 -15.77
CA TRP A 101 0.76 -13.81 -14.68
C TRP A 101 0.56 -14.49 -13.33
N VAL A 102 1.57 -14.46 -12.48
CA VAL A 102 1.56 -15.15 -11.19
C VAL A 102 1.76 -14.15 -10.06
N VAL A 103 0.72 -13.94 -9.26
CA VAL A 103 0.75 -13.08 -8.09
C VAL A 103 1.03 -13.92 -6.84
N ILE A 104 2.16 -13.68 -6.19
CA ILE A 104 2.64 -14.49 -5.07
C ILE A 104 2.48 -13.72 -3.76
N ALA A 105 1.68 -14.21 -2.82
CA ALA A 105 1.53 -13.60 -1.48
C ALA A 105 1.70 -14.66 -0.37
N VAL A 106 2.89 -15.24 -0.33
CA VAL A 106 3.32 -16.08 0.80
C VAL A 106 4.10 -15.24 1.81
N LEU A 107 4.28 -15.75 3.02
CA LEU A 107 5.13 -15.08 4.01
C LEU A 107 6.57 -15.08 3.53
N GLY A 108 7.28 -13.95 3.63
CA GLY A 108 8.67 -13.83 3.13
C GLY A 108 9.60 -14.91 3.68
N ALA A 109 9.52 -15.19 4.99
CA ALA A 109 10.29 -16.26 5.64
C ALA A 109 10.02 -17.68 5.10
N LYS A 110 8.90 -17.89 4.40
CA LYS A 110 8.52 -19.16 3.78
C LYS A 110 8.64 -19.14 2.25
N ALA A 111 9.04 -18.02 1.64
CA ALA A 111 9.06 -17.87 0.19
C ALA A 111 9.96 -18.93 -0.46
N ARG A 112 11.20 -19.08 0.01
CA ARG A 112 12.13 -20.08 -0.53
C ARG A 112 11.62 -21.51 -0.38
N GLU A 113 11.09 -21.89 0.79
CA GLU A 113 10.53 -23.23 1.03
C GLU A 113 9.36 -23.56 0.07
N ILE A 114 8.49 -22.59 -0.19
CA ILE A 114 7.26 -22.81 -0.96
C ILE A 114 7.50 -22.74 -2.47
N LEU A 115 8.39 -21.85 -2.92
CA LEU A 115 8.54 -21.50 -4.33
C LEU A 115 9.65 -22.29 -5.03
N SER A 116 10.76 -22.62 -4.35
CA SER A 116 11.88 -23.36 -4.96
C SER A 116 11.50 -24.74 -5.52
N PRO A 117 10.49 -25.47 -4.98
CA PRO A 117 10.06 -26.74 -5.57
C PRO A 117 9.16 -26.61 -6.81
N LEU A 118 8.78 -25.39 -7.21
CA LEU A 118 7.89 -25.17 -8.35
C LEU A 118 8.69 -24.98 -9.64
N GLU A 119 8.12 -25.41 -10.75
CA GLU A 119 8.69 -25.27 -12.08
C GLU A 119 8.11 -24.01 -12.75
N PHE A 120 8.88 -22.93 -12.72
CA PHE A 120 8.56 -21.69 -13.43
C PHE A 120 9.11 -21.75 -14.87
N ASP A 121 8.40 -21.12 -15.79
CA ASP A 121 8.72 -21.03 -17.21
C ASP A 121 8.99 -19.56 -17.55
N GLU A 122 10.26 -19.20 -17.79
CA GLU A 122 10.69 -17.82 -18.05
C GLU A 122 10.13 -17.22 -19.34
N GLU A 123 9.72 -18.05 -20.30
CA GLU A 123 9.13 -17.57 -21.57
C GLU A 123 7.64 -17.23 -21.40
N LYS A 124 7.00 -17.77 -20.35
CA LYS A 124 5.56 -17.66 -20.10
C LYS A 124 5.23 -16.81 -18.88
N HIS A 125 5.97 -16.95 -17.79
CA HIS A 125 5.59 -16.45 -16.47
C HIS A 125 6.11 -15.05 -16.17
N TYR A 126 5.18 -14.17 -15.82
CA TYR A 126 5.46 -12.85 -15.27
C TYR A 126 5.04 -12.82 -13.81
N VAL A 127 5.99 -12.56 -12.92
CA VAL A 127 5.79 -12.70 -11.48
C VAL A 127 5.62 -11.34 -10.81
N VAL A 128 4.54 -11.22 -10.04
CA VAL A 128 4.31 -10.09 -9.13
C VAL A 128 4.33 -10.62 -7.69
N SER A 129 5.44 -10.44 -7.01
CA SER A 129 5.59 -10.84 -5.61
C SER A 129 5.06 -9.78 -4.66
N LEU A 130 4.24 -10.20 -3.71
CA LEU A 130 3.75 -9.42 -2.58
C LEU A 130 4.42 -9.89 -1.27
N CYS A 131 5.52 -10.66 -1.39
CA CYS A 131 6.23 -11.21 -0.26
C CYS A 131 7.01 -10.11 0.46
N ALA A 132 6.61 -9.82 1.69
CA ALA A 132 7.27 -8.82 2.51
C ALA A 132 8.74 -9.16 2.77
N GLY A 133 9.61 -8.16 2.61
CA GLY A 133 11.04 -8.27 2.88
C GLY A 133 11.84 -9.15 1.91
N VAL A 134 11.25 -9.51 0.76
CA VAL A 134 11.92 -10.27 -0.30
C VAL A 134 11.96 -9.41 -1.56
N GLY A 135 13.17 -9.07 -2.02
CA GLY A 135 13.37 -8.20 -3.19
C GLY A 135 13.11 -8.92 -4.53
N ALA A 136 13.00 -8.16 -5.62
CA ALA A 136 12.73 -8.72 -6.95
C ALA A 136 13.80 -9.73 -7.39
N ASP A 137 15.08 -9.39 -7.19
CA ASP A 137 16.21 -10.27 -7.54
C ASP A 137 16.21 -11.57 -6.70
N GLU A 138 15.84 -11.48 -5.42
CA GLU A 138 15.75 -12.66 -4.55
C GLU A 138 14.56 -13.55 -4.94
N VAL A 139 13.42 -12.95 -5.32
CA VAL A 139 12.29 -13.71 -5.87
C VAL A 139 12.70 -14.39 -7.18
N ALA A 140 13.40 -13.68 -8.07
CA ALA A 140 13.89 -14.23 -9.33
C ALA A 140 14.82 -15.43 -9.08
N ASP A 141 15.78 -15.32 -8.16
CA ASP A 141 16.66 -16.41 -7.73
C ASP A 141 15.89 -17.62 -7.19
N ILE A 142 14.94 -17.38 -6.27
CA ILE A 142 14.12 -18.46 -5.68
C ILE A 142 13.31 -19.21 -6.74
N CYS A 143 12.78 -18.50 -7.72
CA CYS A 143 11.94 -19.07 -8.78
C CYS A 143 12.75 -19.58 -9.98
N GLY A 144 14.05 -19.31 -10.07
CA GLY A 144 14.87 -19.63 -11.23
C GLY A 144 14.49 -18.84 -12.49
N LEU A 145 14.11 -17.57 -12.33
CA LEU A 145 13.66 -16.68 -13.40
C LEU A 145 14.69 -15.56 -13.70
N ASP A 146 14.63 -15.01 -14.90
CA ASP A 146 15.33 -13.75 -15.20
C ASP A 146 14.67 -12.58 -14.42
N PRO A 147 15.44 -11.69 -13.78
CA PRO A 147 14.87 -10.54 -13.05
C PRO A 147 13.97 -9.62 -13.89
N SER A 148 14.12 -9.62 -15.22
CA SER A 148 13.32 -8.80 -16.15
C SER A 148 11.82 -9.13 -16.16
N VAL A 149 11.43 -10.33 -15.73
CA VAL A 149 10.01 -10.76 -15.65
C VAL A 149 9.44 -10.70 -14.23
N VAL A 150 10.21 -10.18 -13.28
CA VAL A 150 9.83 -10.13 -11.85
C VAL A 150 9.63 -8.69 -11.38
N ALA A 151 8.54 -8.48 -10.64
CA ALA A 151 8.26 -7.26 -9.90
C ALA A 151 7.89 -7.59 -8.45
N VAL A 152 8.12 -6.63 -7.56
CA VAL A 152 7.60 -6.64 -6.19
C VAL A 152 6.58 -5.52 -6.04
N ALA A 153 5.46 -5.81 -5.40
CA ALA A 153 4.43 -4.83 -5.09
C ALA A 153 4.01 -4.90 -3.62
N ILE A 154 3.68 -3.74 -3.04
CA ILE A 154 3.26 -3.62 -1.64
C ILE A 154 1.84 -3.02 -1.58
N PRO A 155 0.81 -3.79 -1.96
CA PRO A 155 -0.57 -3.37 -1.81
C PRO A 155 -1.00 -3.49 -0.35
N LEU A 156 -1.98 -2.66 0.01
CA LEU A 156 -2.65 -2.70 1.30
C LEU A 156 -4.11 -3.14 1.10
N PRO A 157 -4.80 -3.65 2.14
CA PRO A 157 -6.19 -4.10 2.04
C PRO A 157 -7.16 -3.17 1.28
N PRO A 158 -7.04 -1.83 1.33
CA PRO A 158 -7.89 -0.93 0.54
C PRO A 158 -7.79 -1.08 -1.00
N VAL A 159 -6.91 -1.93 -1.54
CA VAL A 159 -6.99 -2.35 -2.96
C VAL A 159 -8.34 -2.99 -3.31
N ALA A 160 -9.03 -3.61 -2.34
CA ALA A 160 -10.36 -4.16 -2.54
C ALA A 160 -11.41 -3.08 -2.86
N ASP A 161 -11.18 -1.87 -2.36
CA ASP A 161 -12.05 -0.69 -2.52
C ASP A 161 -11.48 0.31 -3.54
N HIS A 162 -10.50 -0.13 -4.34
CA HIS A 162 -9.82 0.69 -5.35
C HIS A 162 -9.20 1.98 -4.77
N ALA A 163 -8.68 1.90 -3.54
CA ALA A 163 -8.25 3.06 -2.76
C ALA A 163 -6.79 2.99 -2.26
N CYS A 164 -5.95 2.14 -2.86
CA CYS A 164 -4.55 1.98 -2.44
C CYS A 164 -3.55 2.41 -3.52
N PRO A 165 -2.67 3.39 -3.25
CA PRO A 165 -1.51 3.67 -4.10
C PRO A 165 -0.44 2.62 -3.84
N THR A 166 -0.46 1.53 -4.61
CA THR A 166 0.46 0.40 -4.41
C THR A 166 1.87 0.79 -4.84
N LEU A 167 2.86 0.62 -3.95
CA LEU A 167 4.27 0.74 -4.33
C LEU A 167 4.66 -0.46 -5.20
N VAL A 168 5.40 -0.23 -6.28
CA VAL A 168 5.84 -1.27 -7.22
C VAL A 168 7.30 -1.04 -7.59
N SER A 169 8.11 -2.09 -7.61
CA SER A 169 9.53 -2.05 -7.98
C SER A 169 9.96 -3.31 -8.74
N GLY A 170 11.18 -3.31 -9.26
CA GLY A 170 11.74 -4.38 -10.09
C GLY A 170 11.64 -4.08 -11.58
N ALA A 171 12.35 -4.85 -12.41
CA ALA A 171 12.43 -4.60 -13.83
C ALA A 171 11.06 -4.72 -14.54
N TYR A 172 10.16 -5.57 -14.03
CA TYR A 172 8.80 -5.69 -14.53
C TYR A 172 7.77 -4.72 -13.88
N ALA A 173 8.23 -3.68 -13.17
CA ALA A 173 7.35 -2.78 -12.41
C ALA A 173 6.24 -2.13 -13.24
N LEU A 174 6.50 -1.79 -14.50
CA LEU A 174 5.48 -1.19 -15.38
C LEU A 174 4.34 -2.17 -15.73
N GLY A 175 4.67 -3.45 -15.90
CA GLY A 175 3.69 -4.52 -16.10
C GLY A 175 2.83 -4.70 -14.85
N ALA A 176 3.46 -4.89 -13.69
CA ALA A 176 2.75 -5.00 -12.41
C ALA A 176 1.88 -3.77 -12.10
N ALA A 177 2.36 -2.56 -12.38
CA ALA A 177 1.61 -1.32 -12.18
C ALA A 177 0.34 -1.24 -13.03
N ALA A 178 0.24 -1.96 -14.15
CA ALA A 178 -0.98 -2.02 -14.93
C ALA A 178 -2.15 -2.60 -14.11
N ILE A 179 -1.89 -3.56 -13.21
CA ILE A 179 -2.90 -4.08 -12.26
C ILE A 179 -3.30 -2.97 -11.30
N PHE A 180 -2.34 -2.47 -10.53
CA PHE A 180 -2.64 -1.66 -9.36
C PHE A 180 -3.15 -0.25 -9.70
N LYS A 181 -2.87 0.26 -10.89
CA LYS A 181 -3.48 1.52 -11.38
C LYS A 181 -5.01 1.50 -11.33
N LYS A 182 -5.64 0.34 -11.56
CA LYS A 182 -7.10 0.21 -11.42
C LYS A 182 -7.57 -0.05 -9.99
N LEU A 183 -6.66 -0.43 -9.10
CA LEU A 183 -6.94 -0.73 -7.69
C LEU A 183 -6.66 0.47 -6.75
N GLY A 184 -6.61 1.68 -7.30
CA GLY A 184 -6.47 2.93 -6.56
C GLY A 184 -5.18 3.70 -6.83
N GLY A 185 -4.24 3.08 -7.53
CA GLY A 185 -3.01 3.73 -8.00
C GLY A 185 -1.80 2.81 -7.94
N ALA A 186 -0.76 3.18 -8.68
CA ALA A 186 0.55 2.54 -8.59
C ALA A 186 1.65 3.60 -8.59
N VAL A 187 2.62 3.45 -7.70
CA VAL A 187 3.82 4.28 -7.64
C VAL A 187 5.00 3.37 -7.94
N CYS A 188 5.54 3.48 -9.16
CA CYS A 188 6.72 2.74 -9.58
C CYS A 188 7.98 3.39 -9.03
N VAL A 189 8.88 2.59 -8.49
CA VAL A 189 10.14 3.01 -7.88
C VAL A 189 11.25 2.10 -8.38
N ASP A 190 12.28 2.70 -8.98
CA ASP A 190 13.38 1.93 -9.59
C ASP A 190 14.47 1.60 -8.55
N ASN A 191 14.61 2.42 -7.51
CA ASN A 191 15.65 2.28 -6.49
C ASN A 191 15.12 1.58 -5.23
N PRO A 192 15.69 0.43 -4.81
CA PRO A 192 15.34 -0.25 -3.56
C PRO A 192 15.43 0.63 -2.31
N ASP A 193 16.38 1.58 -2.26
CA ASP A 193 16.53 2.50 -1.14
C ASP A 193 15.38 3.52 -1.09
N GLU A 194 14.92 3.99 -2.25
CA GLU A 194 13.74 4.86 -2.35
C GLU A 194 12.48 4.10 -1.94
N MET A 195 12.35 2.84 -2.36
CA MET A 195 11.25 1.97 -1.96
C MET A 195 11.19 1.85 -0.43
N THR A 196 12.33 1.63 0.22
CA THR A 196 12.43 1.49 1.68
C THR A 196 12.02 2.78 2.41
N LYS A 197 12.43 3.95 1.89
CA LYS A 197 11.99 5.25 2.43
C LYS A 197 10.49 5.46 2.28
N LEU A 198 9.90 5.09 1.15
CA LEU A 198 8.45 5.17 0.92
C LEU A 198 7.68 4.20 1.83
N ILE A 199 8.21 3.01 2.07
CA ILE A 199 7.68 2.07 3.06
C ILE A 199 7.72 2.69 4.46
N ALA A 200 8.80 3.37 4.85
CA ALA A 200 8.90 4.02 6.16
C ALA A 200 7.77 5.04 6.40
N ILE A 201 7.33 5.75 5.36
CA ILE A 201 6.18 6.68 5.46
C ILE A 201 4.91 5.94 5.89
N THR A 202 4.71 4.69 5.48
CA THR A 202 3.52 3.93 5.88
C THR A 202 3.44 3.67 7.39
N CYS A 203 4.57 3.74 8.11
CA CYS A 203 4.63 3.60 9.57
C CYS A 203 4.02 4.78 10.34
N VAL A 204 3.79 5.94 9.71
CA VAL A 204 3.12 7.09 10.35
C VAL A 204 1.61 6.87 10.54
N MET A 205 1.08 5.73 10.10
CA MET A 205 -0.30 5.33 10.33
C MET A 205 -0.67 5.26 11.82
N GLY A 206 0.27 4.84 12.68
CA GLY A 206 0.08 4.86 14.12
C GLY A 206 -0.13 6.29 14.66
N ASP A 207 0.66 7.25 14.17
CA ASP A 207 0.47 8.69 14.45
C ASP A 207 -0.90 9.16 13.97
N PHE A 208 -1.29 8.80 12.74
CA PHE A 208 -2.59 9.19 12.21
C PHE A 208 -3.74 8.71 13.10
N TYR A 209 -3.72 7.45 13.57
CA TYR A 209 -4.75 6.94 14.46
C TYR A 209 -4.72 7.58 15.85
N ALA A 210 -3.54 7.80 16.42
CA ALA A 210 -3.40 8.51 17.69
C ALA A 210 -3.93 9.95 17.61
N ARG A 211 -3.79 10.60 16.45
CA ARG A 211 -4.38 11.91 16.19
C ARG A 211 -5.91 11.86 16.17
N LEU A 212 -6.51 10.85 15.53
CA LEU A 212 -7.97 10.66 15.56
C LEU A 212 -8.46 10.43 16.99
N GLU A 213 -7.74 9.62 17.77
CA GLU A 213 -8.02 9.38 19.19
C GLU A 213 -7.99 10.68 20.00
N ALA A 214 -6.95 11.50 19.83
CA ALA A 214 -6.83 12.79 20.54
C ALA A 214 -7.97 13.77 20.20
N LEU A 215 -8.35 13.86 18.91
CA LEU A 215 -9.47 14.69 18.47
C LEU A 215 -10.81 14.19 19.04
N HIS A 216 -11.02 12.87 19.03
CA HIS A 216 -12.20 12.23 19.61
C HIS A 216 -12.30 12.49 21.12
N ALA A 217 -11.22 12.26 21.85
CA ALA A 217 -11.17 12.46 23.30
C ALA A 217 -11.51 13.91 23.68
N TRP A 218 -10.94 14.89 22.97
CA TRP A 218 -11.23 16.31 23.22
C TRP A 218 -12.71 16.66 23.03
N LEU A 219 -13.38 16.12 22.00
CA LEU A 219 -14.81 16.31 21.78
C LEU A 219 -15.64 15.69 22.91
N VAL A 220 -15.31 14.47 23.33
CA VAL A 220 -16.02 13.77 24.41
C VAL A 220 -15.85 14.47 25.75
N GLU A 221 -14.64 14.92 26.08
CA GLU A 221 -14.38 15.73 27.27
C GLU A 221 -15.15 17.06 27.25
N GLY A 222 -15.34 17.63 26.06
CA GLY A 222 -16.19 18.81 25.83
C GLY A 222 -17.70 18.55 25.88
N GLY A 223 -18.13 17.32 26.15
CA GLY A 223 -19.55 16.95 26.30
C GLY A 223 -20.25 16.47 25.02
N VAL A 224 -19.52 16.24 23.93
CA VAL A 224 -20.09 15.63 22.71
C VAL A 224 -20.31 14.13 22.95
N ALA A 225 -21.44 13.60 22.50
CA ALA A 225 -21.73 12.16 22.61
C ALA A 225 -20.66 11.32 21.88
N PRO A 226 -20.16 10.21 22.46
CA PRO A 226 -19.06 9.43 21.89
C PRO A 226 -19.28 8.99 20.45
N GLN A 227 -20.48 8.55 20.09
CA GLN A 227 -20.79 8.14 18.72
C GLN A 227 -20.75 9.32 17.75
N THR A 228 -21.32 10.47 18.14
CA THR A 228 -21.27 11.69 17.32
C THR A 228 -19.83 12.16 17.09
N ALA A 229 -18.97 12.06 18.09
CA ALA A 229 -17.54 12.36 17.94
C ALA A 229 -16.86 11.38 16.97
N THR A 230 -17.14 10.08 17.07
CA THR A 230 -16.62 9.06 16.15
C THR A 230 -17.03 9.34 14.71
N ASP A 231 -18.33 9.56 14.48
CA ASP A 231 -18.88 9.81 13.15
C ASP A 231 -18.27 11.07 12.53
N TYR A 232 -18.17 12.16 13.31
CA TYR A 232 -17.65 13.43 12.81
C TYR A 232 -16.13 13.38 12.57
N VAL A 233 -15.34 12.88 13.52
CA VAL A 233 -13.87 12.79 13.38
C VAL A 233 -13.48 11.90 12.20
N GLY A 234 -14.13 10.75 12.05
CA GLY A 234 -13.90 9.86 10.92
C GLY A 234 -14.23 10.53 9.58
N ALA A 235 -15.42 11.15 9.48
CA ALA A 235 -15.86 11.77 8.24
C ALA A 235 -14.99 12.97 7.84
N ILE A 236 -14.72 13.90 8.76
CA ILE A 236 -13.98 15.13 8.44
C ILE A 236 -12.51 14.85 8.08
N THR A 237 -11.88 13.88 8.75
CA THR A 237 -10.50 13.50 8.43
C THR A 237 -10.41 12.79 7.09
N HIS A 238 -11.42 11.98 6.73
CA HIS A 238 -11.53 11.43 5.39
C HIS A 238 -11.68 12.52 4.32
N THR A 239 -12.51 13.54 4.56
CA THR A 239 -12.64 14.69 3.65
C THR A 239 -11.31 15.40 3.41
N MET A 240 -10.53 15.65 4.46
CA MET A 240 -9.21 16.27 4.34
C MET A 240 -8.20 15.37 3.60
N ALA A 241 -8.22 14.06 3.89
CA ALA A 241 -7.38 13.10 3.19
C ALA A 241 -7.71 13.05 1.68
N LEU A 242 -8.99 13.08 1.33
CA LEU A 242 -9.44 13.09 -0.06
C LEU A 242 -8.97 14.35 -0.81
N ASP A 243 -9.13 15.53 -0.21
CA ASP A 243 -8.69 16.79 -0.82
C ASP A 243 -7.17 16.83 -1.06
N SER A 244 -6.39 16.24 -0.15
CA SER A 244 -4.93 16.17 -0.28
C SER A 244 -4.41 15.15 -1.31
N LYS A 245 -5.26 14.27 -1.84
CA LYS A 245 -4.84 13.08 -2.61
C LYS A 245 -4.16 13.41 -3.95
N ALA A 246 -4.54 14.48 -4.62
CA ALA A 246 -4.08 14.78 -5.98
C ALA A 246 -3.35 16.13 -6.06
N GLY A 247 -2.28 16.20 -6.86
CA GLY A 247 -1.55 17.43 -7.11
C GLY A 247 -0.16 17.18 -7.71
N GLY A 248 0.59 18.26 -7.92
CA GLY A 248 2.00 18.22 -8.37
C GLY A 248 3.00 18.11 -7.21
N PRO A 249 4.30 18.20 -7.48
CA PRO A 249 5.36 18.11 -6.47
C PRO A 249 5.20 19.08 -5.29
N GLU A 250 4.62 20.27 -5.53
CA GLU A 250 4.44 21.31 -4.52
C GLU A 250 3.09 21.22 -3.77
N ARG A 251 2.27 20.18 -4.02
CA ARG A 251 0.88 20.11 -3.54
C ARG A 251 0.72 20.35 -2.05
N PHE A 252 1.58 19.76 -1.23
CA PHE A 252 1.46 19.91 0.23
C PHE A 252 1.88 21.30 0.70
N THR A 253 2.86 21.93 0.03
CA THR A 253 3.22 23.34 0.26
C THR A 253 2.06 24.25 -0.10
N GLU A 254 1.41 24.01 -1.24
CA GLU A 254 0.25 24.76 -1.71
C GLU A 254 -0.93 24.66 -0.73
N LEU A 255 -1.28 23.45 -0.27
CA LEU A 255 -2.33 23.23 0.74
C LEU A 255 -2.10 24.00 2.04
N VAL A 256 -0.86 24.10 2.48
CA VAL A 256 -0.49 24.87 3.67
C VAL A 256 -0.57 26.38 3.41
N ALA A 257 -0.24 26.83 2.19
CA ALA A 257 -0.31 28.24 1.80
C ALA A 257 -1.74 28.73 1.54
N GLU A 258 -2.67 27.84 1.19
CA GLU A 258 -4.08 28.15 0.94
C GLU A 258 -4.86 28.56 2.21
N GLN A 259 -4.27 28.44 3.41
CA GLN A 259 -4.93 28.81 4.65
C GLN A 259 -5.20 30.33 4.72
N THR A 260 -6.40 30.71 5.14
CA THR A 260 -6.80 32.13 5.25
C THR A 260 -5.88 32.90 6.20
N PRO A 261 -5.23 33.99 5.76
CA PRO A 261 -4.40 34.83 6.62
C PRO A 261 -5.15 35.34 7.85
N GLY A 262 -4.59 35.14 9.04
CA GLY A 262 -5.18 35.46 10.34
C GLY A 262 -6.26 34.49 10.81
N GLY A 263 -6.61 33.48 10.00
CA GLY A 263 -7.67 32.50 10.24
C GLY A 263 -7.31 31.43 11.28
N MET A 264 -8.31 30.61 11.65
CA MET A 264 -8.14 29.62 12.73
C MET A 264 -7.18 28.49 12.35
N ASN A 265 -7.16 28.05 11.09
CA ASN A 265 -6.25 27.00 10.64
C ASN A 265 -4.78 27.44 10.71
N GLU A 266 -4.47 28.68 10.31
CA GLU A 266 -3.12 29.24 10.42
C GLU A 266 -2.68 29.33 11.90
N ARG A 267 -3.57 29.80 12.79
CA ARG A 267 -3.27 29.88 14.24
C ARG A 267 -3.01 28.51 14.85
N ALA A 268 -3.83 27.51 14.53
CA ALA A 268 -3.65 26.14 15.00
C ALA A 268 -2.29 25.57 14.52
N LEU A 269 -1.96 25.77 13.24
CA LEU A 269 -0.67 25.37 12.67
C LEU A 269 0.52 26.04 13.37
N ALA A 270 0.41 27.34 13.68
CA ALA A 270 1.45 28.09 14.38
C ALA A 270 1.69 27.54 15.80
N GLU A 271 0.64 27.22 16.56
CA GLU A 271 0.78 26.62 17.90
C GLU A 271 1.40 25.21 17.84
N LEU A 272 1.00 24.38 16.87
CA LEU A 272 1.58 23.05 16.69
C LEU A 272 3.07 23.09 16.30
N ARG A 273 3.48 24.07 15.46
CA ARG A 273 4.90 24.30 15.15
C ARG A 273 5.71 24.75 16.36
N LYS A 274 5.18 25.68 17.17
CA LYS A 274 5.83 26.11 18.42
C LYS A 274 6.04 24.93 19.38
N ALA A 275 5.12 23.96 19.38
CA ALA A 275 5.23 22.75 20.19
C ALA A 275 6.21 21.70 19.62
N GLY A 276 6.79 21.93 18.44
CA GLY A 276 7.72 20.99 17.79
C GLY A 276 7.04 19.77 17.15
N HIS A 277 5.75 19.87 16.81
CA HIS A 277 4.97 18.73 16.35
C HIS A 277 5.44 18.17 15.00
N TYR A 278 5.93 19.02 14.09
CA TYR A 278 6.28 18.63 12.73
C TYR A 278 7.77 18.28 12.58
N GLU A 279 8.62 18.94 13.36
CA GLU A 279 10.08 18.79 13.35
C GLU A 279 10.50 17.38 13.79
N ASN A 280 9.69 16.74 14.63
CA ASN A 280 9.97 15.39 15.14
C ASN A 280 9.73 14.27 14.11
N PHE A 281 9.00 14.51 13.00
CA PHE A 281 8.75 13.45 12.00
C PHE A 281 10.02 12.96 11.33
N ALA A 282 10.99 13.84 11.06
CA ALA A 282 12.27 13.44 10.50
C ALA A 282 12.98 12.43 11.42
N CYS A 283 13.03 12.72 12.73
CA CYS A 283 13.65 11.82 13.71
C CYS A 283 12.94 10.45 13.79
N VAL A 284 11.59 10.44 13.78
CA VAL A 284 10.81 9.19 13.77
C VAL A 284 11.11 8.40 12.50
N LEU A 285 11.10 9.05 11.33
CA LEU A 285 11.32 8.37 10.06
C LEU A 285 12.75 7.85 9.92
N ASP A 286 13.76 8.58 10.38
CA ASP A 286 15.15 8.11 10.41
C ASP A 286 15.32 6.89 11.33
N PHE A 287 14.66 6.90 12.49
CA PHE A 287 14.63 5.75 13.39
C PHE A 287 13.99 4.51 12.73
N ILE A 288 12.83 4.69 12.08
CA ILE A 288 12.13 3.61 11.39
C ILE A 288 12.94 3.09 10.20
N LEU A 289 13.53 3.99 9.43
CA LEU A 289 14.36 3.65 8.27
C LEU A 289 15.57 2.81 8.69
N ALA A 290 16.27 3.20 9.76
CA ALA A 290 17.36 2.39 10.31
C ALA A 290 16.89 0.98 10.70
N ALA A 291 15.73 0.86 11.33
CA ALA A 291 15.17 -0.44 11.71
C ALA A 291 14.81 -1.30 10.48
N LEU A 292 14.21 -0.73 9.44
CA LEU A 292 13.88 -1.43 8.19
C LEU A 292 15.13 -1.92 7.45
N GLU A 293 16.23 -1.16 7.54
CA GLU A 293 17.52 -1.51 6.95
C GLU A 293 18.37 -2.44 7.85
N GLY A 294 17.88 -2.79 9.04
CA GLY A 294 18.60 -3.63 10.00
C GLY A 294 19.83 -2.95 10.62
N ARG A 295 19.87 -1.61 10.65
CA ARG A 295 20.93 -0.79 11.24
C ARG A 295 20.54 -0.26 12.61
N GLU A 296 21.53 0.13 13.40
CA GLU A 296 21.29 0.92 14.61
C GLU A 296 20.72 2.31 14.26
N PRO A 297 19.82 2.87 15.08
CA PRO A 297 19.32 4.23 14.90
C PRO A 297 20.45 5.27 15.01
N PRO A 298 20.33 6.44 14.36
CA PRO A 298 21.32 7.51 14.51
C PRO A 298 21.50 7.93 15.98
N ALA A 299 22.75 8.08 16.42
CA ALA A 299 23.08 8.42 17.81
C ALA A 299 22.74 9.88 18.17
N ASP A 300 22.52 10.72 17.16
CA ASP A 300 22.28 12.16 17.24
C ASP A 300 20.81 12.55 16.99
N LEU A 301 19.85 11.62 17.14
CA LEU A 301 18.43 11.95 17.07
C LEU A 301 18.06 13.00 18.11
N THR A 302 17.95 14.26 17.67
CA THR A 302 17.56 15.39 18.52
C THR A 302 16.07 15.62 18.46
N TRP A 303 15.37 15.11 19.47
CA TRP A 303 13.94 15.35 19.64
C TRP A 303 13.72 16.78 20.11
N THR A 304 12.84 17.53 19.43
CA THR A 304 12.29 18.76 20.00
C THR A 304 11.39 18.33 21.16
N LYS A 305 11.91 18.44 22.40
CA LYS A 305 11.10 18.27 23.61
C LYS A 305 9.97 19.31 23.56
N PRO A 306 8.71 18.94 23.84
CA PRO A 306 7.67 19.93 24.07
C PRO A 306 8.16 20.94 25.10
N ALA A 307 7.84 22.22 24.92
CA ALA A 307 8.01 23.21 25.97
C ALA A 307 7.30 22.69 27.23
N THR A 308 8.06 22.30 28.25
CA THR A 308 7.55 21.53 29.37
C THR A 308 6.51 22.32 30.17
N GLY A 309 5.24 21.89 30.11
CA GLY A 309 4.32 21.95 31.25
C GLY A 309 4.58 20.75 32.19
N PRO A 310 4.11 20.78 33.45
CA PRO A 310 4.50 19.79 34.45
C PRO A 310 4.14 18.36 34.01
N ALA A 311 5.09 17.44 34.22
CA ALA A 311 5.00 16.05 33.83
C ALA A 311 3.84 15.33 34.54
N GLY A 312 2.69 15.25 33.88
CA GLY A 312 1.69 14.22 34.17
C GLY A 312 2.27 12.86 33.82
N ALA A 313 2.18 11.89 34.73
CA ALA A 313 2.73 10.56 34.57
C ALA A 313 2.32 9.95 33.22
N ALA A 314 3.30 9.69 32.35
CA ALA A 314 3.07 8.96 31.11
C ALA A 314 2.58 7.55 31.48
N ALA A 315 1.28 7.30 31.30
CA ALA A 315 0.74 5.96 31.35
C ALA A 315 1.46 5.11 30.30
N LYS A 316 1.81 3.86 30.65
CA LYS A 316 2.38 2.92 29.68
C LYS A 316 1.44 2.82 28.46
N PRO A 317 1.95 2.88 27.23
CA PRO A 317 1.11 2.90 26.05
C PRO A 317 0.35 1.57 25.90
N ALA A 318 -0.96 1.66 25.67
CA ALA A 318 -1.91 0.56 25.68
C ALA A 318 -1.85 -0.37 24.43
N TRP A 319 -0.84 -0.24 23.56
CA TRP A 319 -0.74 -1.07 22.35
C TRP A 319 -0.38 -2.54 22.64
N ALA A 320 -0.05 -2.89 23.89
CA ALA A 320 0.10 -4.28 24.34
C ALA A 320 -1.26 -4.91 24.70
N LEU A 321 -2.22 -4.90 23.78
CA LEU A 321 -3.43 -5.71 23.88
C LEU A 321 -3.23 -7.03 23.13
N PRO A 322 -3.75 -8.17 23.64
CA PRO A 322 -3.67 -9.44 22.94
C PRO A 322 -4.41 -9.32 21.61
N LEU A 323 -3.80 -9.84 20.54
CA LEU A 323 -4.32 -9.87 19.17
C LEU A 323 -5.75 -10.44 19.14
N GLY A 324 -6.74 -9.55 19.20
CA GLY A 324 -8.17 -9.85 19.16
C GLY A 324 -8.77 -9.39 17.84
N VAL A 325 -9.32 -10.36 17.10
CA VAL A 325 -10.11 -10.32 15.86
C VAL A 325 -10.50 -8.93 15.33
N GLY A 326 -9.65 -8.43 14.44
CA GLY A 326 -9.91 -7.31 13.54
C GLY A 326 -8.65 -7.10 12.70
N VAL A 327 -8.65 -7.51 11.43
CA VAL A 327 -7.49 -7.36 10.55
C VAL A 327 -7.42 -5.90 10.08
N GLY A 328 -7.04 -5.01 11.01
CA GLY A 328 -6.79 -3.61 10.71
C GLY A 328 -5.52 -3.44 9.88
N LEU A 329 -5.45 -2.32 9.16
CA LEU A 329 -4.32 -1.93 8.29
C LEU A 329 -2.95 -2.05 9.00
N GLY A 330 -2.90 -1.72 10.30
CA GLY A 330 -1.70 -1.82 11.13
C GLY A 330 -1.20 -3.26 11.41
N LEU A 331 -2.09 -4.25 11.51
CA LEU A 331 -1.68 -5.66 11.68
C LEU A 331 -1.03 -6.20 10.41
N VAL A 332 -1.56 -5.80 9.26
CA VAL A 332 -1.06 -6.21 7.94
C VAL A 332 0.31 -5.59 7.68
N LEU A 333 0.50 -4.31 8.01
CA LEU A 333 1.81 -3.66 7.96
C LEU A 333 2.81 -4.29 8.95
N GLY A 334 2.39 -4.60 10.17
CA GLY A 334 3.24 -5.27 11.15
C GLY A 334 3.75 -6.63 10.69
N LEU A 335 2.93 -7.36 9.91
CA LEU A 335 3.33 -8.59 9.23
C LEU A 335 4.18 -8.35 7.97
N LEU A 336 3.98 -7.22 7.27
CA LEU A 336 4.79 -6.85 6.10
C LEU A 336 6.19 -6.31 6.48
N LEU A 337 6.32 -5.71 7.66
CA LEU A 337 7.54 -5.03 8.13
C LEU A 337 8.25 -5.81 9.24
N GLY A 338 7.64 -6.89 9.74
CA GLY A 338 8.20 -7.71 10.80
C GLY A 338 9.26 -8.68 10.30
N ARG A 339 10.54 -8.30 10.39
CA ARG A 339 11.56 -9.27 10.80
C ARG A 339 11.61 -9.26 12.33
N ARG A 340 11.06 -10.30 12.94
CA ARG A 340 11.46 -10.77 14.27
C ARG A 340 11.71 -12.26 14.19
#